data_AF-A0A1E5L3Z0-F1
#
_entry.id   AF-A0A1E5L3Z0-F1
#
_cell.length_a   1.000
_cell.length_b   1.000
_cell.length_c   1.000
_cell.angle_alpha   90.00
_cell.angle_beta   90.00
_cell.angle_gamma   90.00
#
_symmetry.space_group_name_H-M   'P 1'
#
loop_
_entity.id
_entity.type
_entity.pdbx_description
1 polymer ?
#
loop_
_entity_poly.entity_id
_entity_poly.type
_entity_poly.pdbx_seq_one_letter_code
_entity_poly.pdbx_strand_id
1 'polypeptide(L)'
;MEFTEQLICEMKSYVKERIFNTYAQSPELTEWQSLGYIGQPDYRWRHTLQVAEFARVIAEDMKANGPVLEAASIFHDVCRFSSTEENHAEDGARIAIEFLRGRGFSSEFYHHVAEVIRDHTGRGGIDHINKASIESKILVEADVLEKLGAKGVFMHFTIAGNKFQTLDEMLESYDHWVTKRAVHAASFFWTSKGKELLIEKQRFQEQFLQQFVQEFSWNEQS
;
A
#
# COMPACT_ATOMS: atom_id res chain seq x y z
N MET A 1 -16.07 -16.37 -17.55
CA MET A 1 -16.76 -15.39 -16.70
C MET A 1 -16.36 -13.99 -17.16
N GLU A 2 -17.29 -13.03 -17.18
CA GLU A 2 -17.00 -11.64 -17.52
C GLU A 2 -16.60 -10.85 -16.26
N PHE A 3 -15.66 -9.92 -16.40
CA PHE A 3 -15.25 -9.04 -15.32
C PHE A 3 -16.10 -7.77 -15.33
N THR A 4 -17.07 -7.68 -14.41
CA THR A 4 -18.11 -6.63 -14.42
C THR A 4 -18.03 -5.72 -13.19
N GLU A 5 -18.66 -4.55 -13.24
CA GLU A 5 -18.81 -3.65 -12.10
C GLU A 5 -19.48 -4.32 -10.88
N GLN A 6 -20.45 -5.20 -11.13
CA GLN A 6 -21.10 -5.97 -10.07
C GLN A 6 -20.08 -6.88 -9.34
N LEU A 7 -19.19 -7.54 -10.09
CA LEU A 7 -18.13 -8.36 -9.52
C LEU A 7 -17.14 -7.51 -8.73
N ILE A 8 -16.78 -6.32 -9.20
CA ILE A 8 -15.90 -5.39 -8.47
C ILE A 8 -16.54 -5.03 -7.12
N CYS A 9 -17.84 -4.69 -7.11
CA CYS A 9 -18.57 -4.40 -5.87
C CYS A 9 -18.61 -5.59 -4.92
N GLU A 10 -18.77 -6.80 -5.46
CA GLU A 10 -18.74 -8.04 -4.68
C GLU A 10 -17.37 -8.30 -4.05
N MET A 11 -16.28 -8.19 -4.83
CA MET A 11 -14.91 -8.32 -4.33
C MET A 11 -14.61 -7.30 -3.23
N LYS A 12 -14.97 -6.03 -3.44
CA LYS A 12 -14.81 -4.95 -2.46
C LYS A 12 -15.55 -5.26 -1.16
N SER A 13 -16.80 -5.73 -1.25
CA SER A 13 -17.61 -6.09 -0.09
C SER A 13 -17.01 -7.27 0.67
N TYR A 14 -16.60 -8.32 -0.04
CA TYR A 14 -15.96 -9.50 0.52
C TYR A 14 -14.66 -9.16 1.27
N VAL A 15 -13.78 -8.38 0.62
CA VAL A 15 -12.50 -7.98 1.23
C VAL A 15 -12.74 -7.08 2.44
N LYS A 16 -13.63 -6.10 2.34
CA LYS A 16 -13.95 -5.21 3.47
C LYS A 16 -14.45 -6.00 4.67
N GLU A 17 -15.42 -6.88 4.47
CA GLU A 17 -15.95 -7.72 5.56
C GLU A 17 -14.82 -8.55 6.19
N ARG A 18 -13.97 -9.16 5.36
CA ARG A 18 -12.85 -9.97 5.84
C ARG A 18 -11.86 -9.16 6.66
N ILE A 19 -11.46 -7.97 6.20
CA ILE A 19 -10.55 -7.05 6.92
C ILE A 19 -11.12 -6.69 8.31
N PHE A 20 -12.41 -6.35 8.39
CA PHE A 20 -13.03 -5.96 9.66
C PHE A 20 -13.18 -7.16 10.61
N ASN A 21 -13.54 -8.33 10.09
CA ASN A 21 -13.68 -9.55 10.88
C ASN A 21 -12.33 -10.07 11.40
N THR A 22 -11.28 -10.07 10.57
CA THR A 22 -9.95 -10.53 10.98
C THR A 22 -9.29 -9.56 11.94
N TYR A 23 -9.53 -8.25 11.81
CA TYR A 23 -9.09 -7.27 12.81
C TYR A 23 -9.64 -7.59 14.20
N ALA A 24 -10.95 -7.82 14.34
CA ALA A 24 -11.58 -8.11 15.63
C ALA A 24 -11.08 -9.40 16.29
N GLN A 25 -10.49 -10.31 15.51
CA GLN A 25 -9.97 -11.61 15.95
C GLN A 25 -8.44 -11.67 15.93
N SER A 26 -7.76 -10.55 15.62
CA SER A 26 -6.32 -10.54 15.42
C SER A 26 -5.58 -10.92 16.70
N PRO A 27 -4.58 -11.83 16.66
CA PRO A 27 -3.75 -12.14 17.82
C PRO A 27 -2.93 -10.93 18.28
N GLU A 28 -2.72 -9.95 17.39
CA GLU A 28 -1.94 -8.72 17.60
C GLU A 28 -2.87 -7.51 17.84
N LEU A 29 -4.15 -7.72 18.19
CA LEU A 29 -5.15 -6.65 18.28
C LEU A 29 -4.69 -5.46 19.12
N THR A 30 -4.03 -5.70 20.27
CA THR A 30 -3.51 -4.62 21.12
C THR A 30 -2.41 -3.81 20.43
N GLU A 31 -1.54 -4.46 19.65
CA GLU A 31 -0.51 -3.78 18.87
C GLU A 31 -1.15 -2.93 17.77
N TRP A 32 -2.13 -3.46 17.05
CA TRP A 32 -2.88 -2.68 16.06
C TRP A 32 -3.58 -1.48 16.68
N GLN A 33 -4.24 -1.65 17.83
CA GLN A 33 -4.89 -0.56 18.55
C GLN A 33 -3.89 0.51 19.01
N SER A 34 -2.67 0.12 19.38
CA SER A 34 -1.62 1.07 19.78
C SER A 34 -1.20 2.01 18.65
N LEU A 35 -1.40 1.63 17.38
CA LEU A 35 -1.11 2.47 16.22
C LEU A 35 -2.21 3.51 15.93
N GLY A 36 -3.22 3.64 16.80
CA GLY A 36 -4.30 4.61 16.66
C GLY A 36 -5.07 4.38 15.36
N TYR A 37 -5.35 5.45 14.60
CA TYR A 37 -6.09 5.36 13.34
C TYR A 37 -5.41 4.46 12.31
N ILE A 38 -4.07 4.46 12.23
CA ILE A 38 -3.32 3.70 11.21
C ILE A 38 -3.45 2.18 11.38
N GLY A 39 -3.69 1.72 12.61
CA GLY A 39 -3.93 0.31 12.90
C GLY A 39 -5.39 -0.12 12.76
N GLN A 40 -6.33 0.79 12.47
CA GLN A 40 -7.75 0.44 12.38
C GLN A 40 -8.10 -0.23 11.05
N PRO A 41 -9.14 -1.09 11.01
CA PRO A 41 -9.60 -1.73 9.78
C PRO A 41 -10.18 -0.74 8.77
N ASP A 42 -10.73 0.40 9.22
CA ASP A 42 -11.18 1.47 8.32
C ASP A 42 -10.02 2.09 7.54
N TYR A 43 -8.89 2.33 8.20
CA TYR A 43 -7.68 2.81 7.53
C TYR A 43 -7.22 1.79 6.49
N ARG A 44 -7.20 0.50 6.85
CA ARG A 44 -6.76 -0.56 5.95
C ARG A 44 -7.65 -0.69 4.72
N TRP A 45 -8.96 -0.62 4.91
CA TRP A 45 -9.91 -0.62 3.80
C TRP A 45 -9.76 0.59 2.88
N ARG A 46 -9.58 1.79 3.46
CA ARG A 46 -9.32 3.02 2.68
C ARG A 46 -8.00 2.96 1.93
N HIS A 47 -6.98 2.34 2.51
CA HIS A 47 -5.72 2.07 1.85
C HIS A 47 -5.93 1.17 0.62
N THR A 48 -6.62 0.04 0.76
CA THR A 48 -6.95 -0.84 -0.38
C THR A 48 -7.63 -0.10 -1.53
N LEU A 49 -8.62 0.75 -1.23
CA LEU A 49 -9.32 1.53 -2.25
C LEU A 49 -8.41 2.54 -2.96
N GLN A 50 -7.54 3.22 -2.22
CA GLN A 50 -6.61 4.20 -2.79
C GLN A 50 -5.51 3.54 -3.60
N VAL A 51 -4.99 2.38 -3.17
CA VAL A 51 -4.04 1.59 -3.98
C VAL A 51 -4.68 1.18 -5.31
N ALA A 52 -5.93 0.71 -5.31
CA ALA A 52 -6.63 0.38 -6.55
C ALA A 52 -6.80 1.60 -7.47
N GLU A 53 -7.04 2.79 -6.92
CA GLU A 53 -7.11 4.03 -7.69
C GLU A 53 -5.75 4.44 -8.27
N PHE A 54 -4.67 4.40 -7.48
CA PHE A 54 -3.33 4.65 -7.99
C PHE A 54 -2.96 3.66 -9.09
N ALA A 55 -3.28 2.38 -8.91
CA ALA A 55 -3.03 1.35 -9.91
C ALA A 55 -3.75 1.67 -11.23
N ARG A 56 -5.02 2.11 -11.18
CA ARG A 56 -5.76 2.57 -12.37
C ARG A 56 -5.10 3.76 -13.06
N VAL A 57 -4.74 4.79 -12.29
CA VAL A 57 -4.10 6.01 -12.82
C VAL A 57 -2.75 5.69 -13.48
N ILE A 58 -1.95 4.82 -12.89
CA ILE A 58 -0.67 4.41 -13.46
C ILE A 58 -0.88 3.61 -14.75
N ALA A 59 -1.92 2.78 -14.80
CA ALA A 59 -2.19 1.87 -15.91
C ALA A 59 -2.86 2.52 -17.14
N GLU A 60 -3.36 3.76 -17.04
CA GLU A 60 -4.24 4.40 -18.04
C GLU A 60 -3.68 4.36 -19.49
N ASP A 61 -2.37 4.53 -19.66
CA ASP A 61 -1.69 4.50 -20.97
C ASP A 61 -0.82 3.24 -21.17
N MET A 62 -1.09 2.17 -20.41
CA MET A 62 -0.27 0.96 -20.39
C MET A 62 -1.05 -0.25 -20.91
N LYS A 63 -0.34 -1.20 -21.53
CA LYS A 63 -0.92 -2.50 -21.94
C LYS A 63 -1.03 -3.47 -20.75
N ALA A 64 -1.55 -3.00 -19.62
CA ALA A 64 -1.81 -3.82 -18.45
C ALA A 64 -3.20 -4.47 -18.54
N ASN A 65 -3.33 -5.66 -17.96
CA ASN A 65 -4.60 -6.35 -17.79
C ASN A 65 -5.36 -5.70 -16.63
N GLY A 66 -6.23 -4.74 -16.95
CA GLY A 66 -7.06 -4.02 -15.98
C GLY A 66 -7.82 -4.92 -15.01
N PRO A 67 -8.54 -5.96 -15.47
CA PRO A 67 -9.18 -6.94 -14.59
C PRO A 67 -8.26 -7.64 -13.58
N VAL A 68 -7.06 -8.05 -14.01
CA VAL A 68 -6.06 -8.65 -13.11
C VAL A 68 -5.60 -7.63 -12.08
N LEU A 69 -5.28 -6.41 -12.52
CA LEU A 69 -4.78 -5.35 -11.67
C LEU A 69 -5.82 -4.88 -10.64
N GLU A 70 -7.09 -4.73 -11.05
CA GLU A 70 -8.21 -4.37 -10.16
C GLU A 70 -8.42 -5.43 -9.09
N ALA A 71 -8.48 -6.72 -9.49
CA ALA A 71 -8.63 -7.82 -8.54
C ALA A 71 -7.43 -7.90 -7.59
N ALA A 72 -6.21 -7.85 -8.11
CA ALA A 72 -5.01 -7.90 -7.28
C ALA A 72 -4.95 -6.74 -6.29
N SER A 73 -5.25 -5.51 -6.73
CA SER A 73 -5.28 -4.33 -5.86
C SER A 73 -6.32 -4.44 -4.75
N ILE A 74 -7.50 -4.99 -5.03
CA ILE A 74 -8.54 -5.21 -4.02
C ILE A 74 -8.09 -6.25 -2.98
N PHE A 75 -7.43 -7.32 -3.39
CA PHE A 75 -7.09 -8.44 -2.50
C PHE A 75 -5.70 -8.34 -1.82
N HIS A 76 -4.81 -7.44 -2.25
CA HIS A 76 -3.39 -7.51 -1.87
C HIS A 76 -3.13 -7.56 -0.35
N ASP A 77 -3.88 -6.80 0.43
CA ASP A 77 -3.74 -6.65 1.89
C ASP A 77 -4.89 -7.35 2.66
N VAL A 78 -5.69 -8.22 2.02
CA VAL A 78 -6.90 -8.83 2.62
C VAL A 78 -6.61 -9.63 3.90
N CYS A 79 -5.39 -10.17 4.02
CA CYS A 79 -4.93 -10.98 5.15
C CYS A 79 -4.09 -10.17 6.17
N ARG A 80 -4.05 -8.84 6.09
CA ARG A 80 -3.17 -8.00 6.90
C ARG A 80 -3.31 -8.18 8.41
N PHE A 81 -4.49 -8.51 8.90
CA PHE A 81 -4.75 -8.70 10.34
C PHE A 81 -4.78 -10.17 10.80
N SER A 82 -4.73 -11.12 9.87
CA SER A 82 -4.83 -12.56 10.15
C SER A 82 -3.55 -13.34 9.85
N SER A 83 -2.54 -12.67 9.31
CA SER A 83 -1.28 -13.26 8.87
C SER A 83 -0.12 -12.38 9.29
N THR A 84 1.07 -12.98 9.45
CA THR A 84 2.29 -12.21 9.72
C THR A 84 2.64 -11.31 8.53
N GLU A 85 3.46 -10.29 8.78
CA GLU A 85 3.95 -9.39 7.73
C GLU A 85 4.63 -10.17 6.57
N GLU A 86 5.33 -11.26 6.87
CA GLU A 86 6.00 -12.07 5.85
C GLU A 86 5.05 -12.93 5.01
N ASN A 87 3.88 -13.29 5.54
CA ASN A 87 2.97 -14.27 4.93
C ASN A 87 1.68 -13.67 4.36
N HIS A 88 1.31 -12.43 4.72
CA HIS A 88 0.03 -11.83 4.32
C HIS A 88 -0.20 -11.83 2.80
N ALA A 89 0.85 -11.61 2.00
CA ALA A 89 0.77 -11.63 0.54
C ALA A 89 0.46 -13.04 0.00
N GLU A 90 1.12 -14.08 0.54
CA GLU A 90 0.87 -15.47 0.12
C GLU A 90 -0.54 -15.91 0.52
N ASP A 91 -0.94 -15.59 1.76
CA ASP A 91 -2.26 -15.94 2.26
C ASP A 91 -3.37 -15.18 1.50
N GLY A 92 -3.14 -13.89 1.21
CA GLY A 92 -4.04 -13.07 0.40
C GLY A 92 -4.20 -13.61 -1.04
N ALA A 93 -3.09 -14.06 -1.64
CA ALA A 93 -3.11 -14.70 -2.95
C ALA A 93 -3.97 -15.99 -2.94
N ARG A 94 -3.89 -16.82 -1.88
CA ARG A 94 -4.77 -18.00 -1.74
C ARG A 94 -6.25 -17.62 -1.64
N ILE A 95 -6.58 -16.59 -0.86
CA ILE A 95 -7.96 -16.09 -0.73
C ILE A 95 -8.49 -15.58 -2.07
N ALA A 96 -7.69 -14.85 -2.83
CA ALA A 96 -8.06 -14.37 -4.16
C ALA A 96 -8.33 -15.54 -5.13
N ILE A 97 -7.48 -16.58 -5.12
CA ILE A 97 -7.69 -17.79 -5.93
C ILE A 97 -9.01 -18.46 -5.58
N GLU A 98 -9.29 -18.68 -4.30
CA GLU A 98 -10.52 -19.32 -3.85
C GLU A 98 -11.76 -18.54 -4.27
N PHE A 99 -11.73 -17.22 -4.06
CA PHE A 99 -12.82 -16.33 -4.47
C PHE A 99 -13.06 -16.40 -5.98
N LEU A 100 -12.03 -16.17 -6.80
CA LEU A 100 -12.14 -16.09 -8.26
C LEU A 100 -12.48 -17.45 -8.89
N ARG A 101 -11.88 -18.54 -8.40
CA ARG A 101 -12.22 -19.90 -8.82
C ARG A 101 -13.70 -20.20 -8.53
N GLY A 102 -14.19 -19.79 -7.37
CA GLY A 102 -15.60 -19.92 -6.99
C GLY A 102 -16.58 -19.15 -7.87
N ARG A 103 -16.10 -18.19 -8.68
CA ARG A 103 -16.90 -17.46 -9.69
C ARG A 103 -16.66 -17.94 -11.13
N GLY A 104 -15.91 -19.04 -11.31
CA GLY A 104 -15.70 -19.64 -12.63
C GLY A 104 -14.70 -18.88 -13.53
N PHE A 105 -13.78 -18.11 -12.94
CA PHE A 105 -12.63 -17.58 -13.67
C PHE A 105 -11.64 -18.69 -14.03
N SER A 106 -10.93 -18.52 -15.15
CA SER A 106 -9.92 -19.48 -15.59
C SER A 106 -8.74 -19.54 -14.63
N SER A 107 -8.05 -20.68 -14.64
CA SER A 107 -6.82 -20.84 -13.86
C SER A 107 -5.73 -19.86 -14.25
N GLU A 108 -5.61 -19.53 -15.53
CA GLU A 108 -4.70 -18.49 -16.01
C GLU A 108 -4.99 -17.15 -15.32
N PHE A 109 -6.25 -16.73 -15.27
CA PHE A 109 -6.63 -15.45 -14.67
C PHE A 109 -6.33 -15.40 -13.17
N TYR A 110 -6.84 -16.36 -12.40
CA TYR A 110 -6.69 -16.28 -10.94
C TYR A 110 -5.26 -16.56 -10.47
N HIS A 111 -4.44 -17.33 -11.22
CA HIS A 111 -3.03 -17.48 -10.90
C HIS A 111 -2.24 -16.20 -11.22
N HIS A 112 -2.58 -15.49 -12.29
CA HIS A 112 -1.96 -14.19 -12.58
C HIS A 112 -2.31 -13.16 -11.49
N VAL A 113 -3.58 -13.08 -11.07
CA VAL A 113 -3.96 -12.23 -9.91
C VAL A 113 -3.17 -12.60 -8.66
N ALA A 114 -3.04 -13.90 -8.37
CA ALA A 114 -2.29 -14.38 -7.22
C ALA A 114 -0.80 -14.05 -7.27
N GLU A 115 -0.18 -14.11 -8.45
CA GLU A 115 1.22 -13.71 -8.66
C GLU A 115 1.43 -12.22 -8.39
N VAL A 116 0.57 -11.37 -8.95
CA VAL A 116 0.60 -9.92 -8.72
C VAL A 116 0.43 -9.58 -7.23
N ILE A 117 -0.47 -10.30 -6.53
CA ILE A 117 -0.61 -10.17 -5.08
C ILE A 117 0.65 -10.64 -4.34
N ARG A 118 1.32 -11.71 -4.72
CA ARG A 118 2.55 -12.14 -4.02
C ARG A 118 3.68 -11.12 -4.16
N ASP A 119 3.79 -10.54 -5.34
CA ASP A 119 4.87 -9.62 -5.72
C ASP A 119 4.73 -8.24 -5.06
N HIS A 120 3.53 -7.85 -4.59
CA HIS A 120 3.27 -6.47 -4.12
C HIS A 120 4.17 -6.03 -2.95
N THR A 121 4.67 -6.98 -2.17
CA THR A 121 5.59 -6.72 -1.04
C THR A 121 7.04 -6.52 -1.46
N GLY A 122 7.36 -6.68 -2.76
CA GLY A 122 8.74 -6.70 -3.25
C GLY A 122 9.51 -7.98 -2.88
N ARG A 123 8.81 -9.05 -2.48
CA ARG A 123 9.41 -10.34 -2.14
C ARG A 123 10.26 -10.86 -3.30
N GLY A 124 11.45 -11.38 -3.00
CA GLY A 124 12.44 -11.78 -4.01
C GLY A 124 13.35 -10.63 -4.47
N GLY A 125 13.10 -9.41 -3.99
CA GLY A 125 13.95 -8.25 -4.24
C GLY A 125 13.73 -7.62 -5.62
N ILE A 126 14.50 -6.57 -5.89
CA ILE A 126 14.33 -5.75 -7.09
C ILE A 126 14.53 -6.53 -8.40
N ASP A 127 15.48 -7.48 -8.42
CA ASP A 127 15.78 -8.30 -9.59
C ASP A 127 14.64 -9.25 -9.96
N HIS A 128 13.86 -9.69 -8.97
CA HIS A 128 12.64 -10.47 -9.18
C HIS A 128 11.57 -9.59 -9.83
N ILE A 129 11.24 -8.45 -9.20
CA ILE A 129 10.18 -7.56 -9.71
C ILE A 129 10.53 -6.98 -11.09
N ASN A 130 11.82 -6.74 -11.39
CA ASN A 130 12.27 -6.33 -12.73
C ASN A 130 11.80 -7.29 -13.84
N LYS A 131 11.70 -8.58 -13.54
CA LYS A 131 11.28 -9.65 -14.46
C LYS A 131 9.79 -9.99 -14.36
N ALA A 132 9.09 -9.46 -13.34
CA ALA A 132 7.67 -9.67 -13.13
C ALA A 132 6.82 -8.94 -14.18
N SER A 133 5.53 -9.24 -14.18
CA SER A 133 4.53 -8.64 -15.06
C SER A 133 4.43 -7.13 -14.86
N ILE A 134 3.81 -6.44 -15.83
CA ILE A 134 3.61 -5.00 -15.69
C ILE A 134 2.62 -4.69 -14.55
N GLU A 135 1.67 -5.58 -14.32
CA GLU A 135 0.68 -5.51 -13.24
C GLU A 135 1.35 -5.61 -11.86
N SER A 136 2.33 -6.51 -11.68
CA SER A 136 3.13 -6.59 -10.44
C SER A 136 3.86 -5.27 -10.17
N LYS A 137 4.52 -4.71 -11.19
CA LYS A 137 5.23 -3.42 -11.07
C LYS A 137 4.28 -2.29 -10.69
N ILE A 138 3.14 -2.19 -11.36
CA ILE A 138 2.13 -1.16 -11.09
C ILE A 138 1.57 -1.29 -9.67
N LEU A 139 1.27 -2.51 -9.20
CA LEU A 139 0.73 -2.69 -7.85
C LEU A 139 1.74 -2.33 -6.77
N VAL A 140 3.03 -2.69 -6.96
CA VAL A 140 4.11 -2.27 -6.05
C VAL A 140 4.20 -0.73 -6.01
N GLU A 141 4.24 -0.07 -7.17
CA GLU A 141 4.29 1.39 -7.25
C GLU A 141 3.08 2.04 -6.58
N ALA A 142 1.88 1.53 -6.82
CA ALA A 142 0.64 2.03 -6.25
C ALA A 142 0.62 1.91 -4.71
N ASP A 143 1.02 0.77 -4.17
CA ASP A 143 1.10 0.54 -2.71
C ASP A 143 2.10 1.49 -2.03
N VAL A 144 3.23 1.74 -2.68
CA VAL A 144 4.25 2.69 -2.20
C VAL A 144 3.74 4.13 -2.29
N LEU A 145 3.20 4.56 -3.44
CA LEU A 145 2.70 5.92 -3.65
C LEU A 145 1.61 6.32 -2.66
N GLU A 146 0.76 5.36 -2.28
CA GLU A 146 -0.32 5.57 -1.32
C GLU A 146 0.22 6.05 0.04
N LYS A 147 1.39 5.56 0.44
CA LYS A 147 2.05 5.86 1.72
C LYS A 147 2.98 7.08 1.67
N LEU A 148 3.02 7.80 0.54
CA LEU A 148 3.87 8.97 0.31
C LEU A 148 3.06 10.27 0.14
N GLY A 149 3.77 11.41 0.14
CA GLY A 149 3.19 12.75 0.09
C GLY A 149 2.52 13.13 1.42
N ALA A 150 1.43 13.88 1.34
CA ALA A 150 0.67 14.34 2.50
C ALA A 150 0.18 13.20 3.41
N LYS A 151 -0.26 12.08 2.83
CA LYS A 151 -0.65 10.91 3.63
C LYS A 151 0.54 10.31 4.39
N GLY A 152 1.70 10.29 3.75
CA GLY A 152 2.95 9.87 4.36
C GLY A 152 3.36 10.71 5.57
N VAL A 153 3.25 12.05 5.46
CA VAL A 153 3.42 12.97 6.59
C VAL A 153 2.47 12.58 7.73
N PHE A 154 1.16 12.50 7.44
CA PHE A 154 0.15 12.16 8.43
C PHE A 154 0.45 10.82 9.13
N MET A 155 0.78 9.78 8.37
CA MET A 155 1.12 8.46 8.90
C MET A 155 2.34 8.51 9.81
N HIS A 156 3.42 9.17 9.37
CA HIS A 156 4.68 9.21 10.12
C HIS A 156 4.48 9.86 11.49
N PHE A 157 3.90 11.06 11.53
CA PHE A 157 3.68 11.78 12.78
C PHE A 157 2.62 11.11 13.67
N THR A 158 1.62 10.44 13.09
CA THR A 158 0.65 9.65 13.87
C THR A 158 1.35 8.47 14.57
N ILE A 159 2.19 7.72 13.84
CA ILE A 159 2.93 6.59 14.41
C ILE A 159 3.93 7.08 15.46
N ALA A 160 4.66 8.16 15.18
CA ALA A 160 5.63 8.74 16.10
C ALA A 160 4.98 9.21 17.41
N GLY A 161 3.84 9.93 17.30
CA GLY A 161 3.06 10.37 18.45
C GLY A 161 2.51 9.22 19.29
N ASN A 162 1.99 8.16 18.65
CA ASN A 162 1.51 6.97 19.35
C ASN A 162 2.62 6.18 20.04
N LYS A 163 3.86 6.33 19.57
CA LYS A 163 5.07 5.77 20.22
C LYS A 163 5.68 6.70 21.27
N PHE A 164 5.03 7.82 21.57
CA PHE A 164 5.51 8.84 22.52
C PHE A 164 6.92 9.36 22.21
N GLN A 165 7.28 9.42 20.92
CA GLN A 165 8.55 9.98 20.51
C GLN A 165 8.64 11.47 20.85
N THR A 166 9.83 11.94 21.20
CA THR A 166 10.09 13.38 21.33
C THR A 166 10.06 14.05 19.97
N LEU A 167 9.90 15.38 19.94
CA LEU A 167 9.93 16.13 18.68
C LEU A 167 11.22 15.87 17.88
N ASP A 168 12.37 15.85 18.56
CA ASP A 168 13.68 15.60 17.94
C ASP A 168 13.74 14.21 17.30
N GLU A 169 13.25 13.18 18.00
CA GLU A 169 13.13 11.82 17.47
C GLU A 169 12.18 11.74 16.26
N MET A 170 11.07 12.49 16.29
CA MET A 170 10.14 12.55 15.15
C MET A 170 10.81 13.21 13.94
N LEU A 171 11.52 14.33 14.15
CA LEU A 171 12.21 15.08 13.11
C LEU A 171 13.35 14.27 12.49
N GLU A 172 14.21 13.67 13.30
CA GLU A 172 15.31 12.84 12.83
C GLU A 172 14.79 11.63 12.03
N SER A 173 13.77 10.94 12.56
CA SER A 173 13.19 9.80 11.87
C SER A 173 12.45 10.19 10.59
N TYR A 174 11.81 11.37 10.56
CA TYR A 174 11.11 11.86 9.37
C TYR A 174 12.10 12.33 8.31
N ASP A 175 13.15 13.06 8.67
CA ASP A 175 14.24 13.42 7.75
C ASP A 175 14.89 12.17 7.17
N HIS A 176 15.18 11.16 7.98
CA HIS A 176 15.68 9.87 7.51
C HIS A 176 14.70 9.19 6.55
N TRP A 177 13.41 9.25 6.84
CA TRP A 177 12.37 8.67 6.00
C TRP A 177 12.26 9.38 4.65
N VAL A 178 12.26 10.72 4.65
CA VAL A 178 12.24 11.55 3.43
C VAL A 178 13.51 11.37 2.62
N THR A 179 14.69 11.26 3.24
CA THR A 179 15.97 11.17 2.51
C THR A 179 16.32 9.75 2.07
N LYS A 180 16.21 8.73 2.96
CA LYS A 180 16.64 7.36 2.67
C LYS A 180 15.54 6.49 2.11
N ARG A 181 14.32 6.60 2.63
CA ARG A 181 13.20 5.77 2.14
C ARG A 181 12.73 6.23 0.78
N ALA A 182 12.87 7.52 0.43
CA ALA A 182 12.65 8.02 -0.91
C ALA A 182 13.58 7.37 -1.96
N VAL A 183 14.87 7.22 -1.65
CA VAL A 183 15.86 6.56 -2.53
C VAL A 183 15.58 5.08 -2.67
N HIS A 184 15.25 4.41 -1.56
CA HIS A 184 14.87 3.00 -1.59
C HIS A 184 13.56 2.80 -2.36
N ALA A 185 12.54 3.62 -2.09
CA ALA A 185 11.26 3.61 -2.79
C ALA A 185 11.46 3.83 -4.28
N ALA A 186 12.29 4.79 -4.70
CA ALA A 186 12.60 5.07 -6.10
C ALA A 186 13.18 3.87 -6.86
N SER A 187 13.81 2.94 -6.16
CA SER A 187 14.31 1.69 -6.78
C SER A 187 13.15 0.81 -7.28
N PHE A 188 11.95 0.94 -6.71
CA PHE A 188 10.74 0.21 -7.08
C PHE A 188 9.80 1.02 -7.98
N PHE A 189 10.34 1.93 -8.81
CA PHE A 189 9.55 2.65 -9.82
C PHE A 189 10.11 2.39 -11.21
N TRP A 190 9.28 1.76 -12.03
CA TRP A 190 9.52 1.39 -13.41
C TRP A 190 8.74 2.26 -14.38
N THR A 191 7.46 2.52 -14.11
CA THR A 191 6.57 3.23 -15.02
C THR A 191 6.86 4.72 -15.03
N SER A 192 6.65 5.36 -16.19
CA SER A 192 6.82 6.82 -16.30
C SER A 192 5.84 7.56 -15.41
N LYS A 193 4.58 7.11 -15.33
CA LYS A 193 3.55 7.75 -14.52
C LYS A 193 3.80 7.58 -13.02
N GLY A 194 4.21 6.40 -12.59
CA GLY A 194 4.61 6.16 -11.20
C GLY A 194 5.76 7.07 -10.77
N LYS A 195 6.79 7.23 -11.62
CA LYS A 195 7.92 8.14 -11.37
C LYS A 195 7.50 9.60 -11.26
N GLU A 196 6.61 10.05 -12.13
CA GLU A 196 6.05 11.40 -12.09
C GLU A 196 5.34 11.66 -10.74
N LEU A 197 4.44 10.76 -10.33
CA LEU A 197 3.71 10.86 -9.07
C LEU A 197 4.63 10.75 -7.84
N LEU A 198 5.68 9.95 -7.93
CA LEU A 198 6.69 9.83 -6.88
C LEU A 198 7.38 11.18 -6.66
N ILE A 199 7.85 11.84 -7.73
CA ILE A 199 8.54 13.12 -7.66
C ILE A 199 7.62 14.19 -7.06
N GLU A 200 6.35 14.22 -7.46
CA GLU A 200 5.37 15.15 -6.90
C GLU A 200 5.21 14.97 -5.38
N LYS A 201 5.03 13.72 -4.95
CA LYS A 201 4.86 13.38 -3.52
C LYS A 201 6.11 13.66 -2.70
N GLN A 202 7.30 13.35 -3.22
CA GLN A 202 8.58 13.64 -2.56
C GLN A 202 8.78 15.15 -2.39
N ARG A 203 8.52 15.94 -3.44
CA ARG A 203 8.61 17.41 -3.37
C ARG A 203 7.74 17.97 -2.25
N PHE A 204 6.51 17.48 -2.10
CA PHE A 204 5.64 17.91 -1.00
C PHE A 204 6.24 17.59 0.38
N GLN A 205 6.81 16.41 0.54
CA GLN A 205 7.39 15.96 1.82
C GLN A 205 8.62 16.77 2.22
N GLU A 206 9.47 17.09 1.25
CA GLU A 206 10.63 17.97 1.43
C GLU A 206 10.20 19.38 1.82
N GLN A 207 9.19 19.94 1.13
CA GLN A 207 8.62 21.25 1.47
C GLN A 207 8.00 21.28 2.87
N PHE A 208 7.25 20.22 3.23
CA PHE A 208 6.71 20.09 4.58
C PHE A 208 7.82 20.07 5.63
N LEU A 209 8.88 19.26 5.43
CA LEU A 209 9.99 19.17 6.38
C LEU A 209 10.69 20.52 6.56
N GLN A 210 10.98 21.21 5.46
CA GLN A 210 11.62 22.54 5.50
C GLN A 210 10.78 23.55 6.28
N GLN A 211 9.49 23.63 5.98
CA GLN A 211 8.57 24.53 6.65
C GLN A 211 8.44 24.19 8.14
N PHE A 212 8.29 22.90 8.45
CA PHE A 212 8.10 22.41 9.82
C PHE A 212 9.35 22.71 10.68
N VAL A 213 10.56 22.43 10.19
CA VAL A 213 11.81 22.76 10.92
C VAL A 213 11.95 24.26 11.13
N GLN A 214 11.62 25.07 10.11
CA GLN A 214 11.68 26.53 10.23
C GLN A 214 10.76 27.04 11.34
N GLU A 215 9.50 26.60 11.40
CA GLU A 215 8.52 27.04 12.40
C GLU A 215 8.94 26.67 13.84
N PHE A 216 9.52 25.49 14.04
CA PHE A 216 9.97 25.06 15.37
C PHE A 216 11.23 25.79 15.84
N SER A 217 12.10 26.21 14.92
CA SER A 217 13.30 27.01 15.24
C SER A 217 13.01 28.46 15.68
N TRP A 218 11.77 28.95 15.50
CA TRP A 218 11.40 30.32 15.89
C TRP A 218 11.47 30.58 17.39
N ASN A 219 11.28 29.54 18.20
CA ASN A 219 11.30 29.66 19.66
C ASN A 219 12.72 29.58 20.27
N GLU A 220 13.74 29.22 19.48
CA GLU A 220 15.15 29.15 19.91
C GLU A 220 15.91 30.48 19.72
N GLN A 221 15.30 31.43 19.01
CA GLN A 221 15.88 32.75 18.71
C GLN A 221 15.38 33.88 19.63
N SER A 222 14.57 33.55 20.64
CA SER A 222 14.00 34.46 21.64
C SER A 222 14.45 34.12 23.05
#